data_AF-A0A7H8RA27-F1
#
_entry.id   AF-A0A7H8RA27-F1
#
_cell.length_a   1.000
_cell.length_b   1.000
_cell.length_c   1.000
_cell.angle_alpha   90.00
_cell.angle_beta   90.00
_cell.angle_gamma   90.00
#
_symmetry.space_group_name_H-M   'P 1'
#
loop_
_entity.id
_entity.type
_entity.pdbx_description
1 polymer ?
#
loop_
_entity_poly.entity_id
_entity_poly.type
_entity_poly.pdbx_seq_one_letter_code
_entity_poly.pdbx_strand_id
1 'polypeptide(L)'
;MRLQYIPDPPSNLSEEDQQVCDRIRARRGPAGLLGIDRTLPHAPKVADGMEFKPVLIVLAKVPFIKQRNPTSKGPLSERQWAVLQYADAMTATVQVPQELFYQLRDVGFSSQEITEITATVATYNFTCRFVLALDVGEGIAGAPAWFKEW
;
A
#
# COMPACT_ATOMS: atom_id res chain seq x y z
N MET A 1 -3.88 16.23 10.14
CA MET A 1 -5.24 16.62 10.62
C MET A 1 -6.09 15.37 10.63
N ARG A 2 -7.05 15.20 11.55
CA ARG A 2 -7.89 14.00 11.56
C ARG A 2 -9.26 14.29 10.98
N LEU A 3 -9.67 13.54 9.96
CA LEU A 3 -11.05 13.59 9.46
C LEU A 3 -11.97 12.76 10.36
N GLN A 4 -13.21 13.21 10.50
CA GLN A 4 -14.23 12.42 11.17
C GLN A 4 -14.53 11.18 10.33
N TYR A 5 -14.51 10.01 10.95
CA TYR A 5 -14.86 8.77 10.26
C TYR A 5 -16.33 8.72 9.93
N ILE A 6 -16.64 8.18 8.75
CA ILE A 6 -18.00 7.75 8.48
C ILE A 6 -18.42 6.63 9.45
N PRO A 7 -19.71 6.52 9.77
CA PRO A 7 -20.22 5.43 10.61
C PRO A 7 -20.02 4.06 9.94
N ASP A 8 -20.02 2.99 10.75
CA ASP A 8 -20.08 1.60 10.29
C ASP A 8 -21.27 0.94 11.02
N PRO A 9 -22.41 0.67 10.34
CA PRO A 9 -22.61 0.77 8.88
C PRO A 9 -22.60 2.22 8.35
N PRO A 10 -22.19 2.43 7.08
CA PRO A 10 -22.30 3.73 6.43
C PRO A 10 -23.76 4.18 6.40
N SER A 11 -23.98 5.49 6.55
CA SER A 11 -25.29 6.10 6.41
C SER A 11 -25.16 7.47 5.75
N ASN A 12 -26.26 7.94 5.15
CA ASN A 12 -26.33 9.23 4.45
C ASN A 12 -25.38 9.36 3.24
N LEU A 13 -25.10 8.24 2.55
CA LEU A 13 -24.32 8.20 1.32
C LEU A 13 -25.24 8.11 0.09
N SER A 14 -24.71 8.44 -1.09
CA SER A 14 -25.37 8.13 -2.36
C SER A 14 -25.47 6.60 -2.57
N GLU A 15 -26.36 6.15 -3.45
CA GLU A 15 -26.50 4.72 -3.74
C GLU A 15 -25.19 4.11 -4.28
N GLU A 16 -24.49 4.83 -5.16
CA GLU A 16 -23.21 4.43 -5.73
C GLU A 16 -22.14 4.27 -4.63
N ASP A 17 -22.02 5.26 -3.73
CA ASP A 17 -21.03 5.23 -2.65
C ASP A 17 -21.34 4.16 -1.60
N GLN A 18 -22.63 3.93 -1.34
CA GLN A 18 -23.09 2.87 -0.46
C GLN A 18 -22.67 1.49 -0.99
N GLN A 19 -22.81 1.26 -2.31
CA GLN A 19 -22.37 0.02 -2.95
C GLN A 19 -20.86 -0.19 -2.82
N VAL A 20 -20.05 0.85 -2.98
CA VAL A 20 -18.60 0.78 -2.76
C VAL A 20 -18.30 0.33 -1.32
N CYS A 21 -18.90 0.98 -0.32
CA CYS A 21 -18.71 0.60 1.08
C CYS A 21 -19.15 -0.84 1.37
N ASP A 22 -20.27 -1.29 0.81
CA ASP A 22 -20.78 -2.65 1.03
C ASP A 22 -19.87 -3.71 0.40
N ARG A 23 -19.32 -3.46 -0.80
CA ARG A 23 -18.30 -4.32 -1.42
C ARG A 23 -17.04 -4.42 -0.55
N ILE A 24 -16.58 -3.29 0.01
CA ILE A 24 -15.43 -3.27 0.92
C ILE A 24 -15.72 -4.08 2.17
N ARG A 25 -16.88 -3.90 2.82
CA ARG A 25 -17.29 -4.66 4.01
C ARG A 25 -17.35 -6.15 3.74
N ALA A 26 -17.97 -6.55 2.62
CA ALA A 26 -18.04 -7.95 2.20
C ALA A 26 -16.64 -8.56 2.04
N ARG A 27 -15.68 -7.81 1.48
CA ARG A 27 -14.28 -8.24 1.34
C ARG A 27 -13.54 -8.33 2.68
N ARG A 28 -13.83 -7.46 3.65
CA ARG A 28 -13.18 -7.42 4.97
C ARG A 28 -13.77 -8.44 5.96
N GLY A 29 -15.00 -8.91 5.71
CA GLY A 29 -15.66 -9.90 6.55
C GLY A 29 -15.86 -9.41 8.00
N PRO A 30 -15.56 -10.22 9.03
CA PRO A 30 -15.79 -9.87 10.43
C PRO A 30 -15.04 -8.62 10.92
N ALA A 31 -13.99 -8.18 10.21
CA ALA A 31 -13.22 -6.99 10.57
C ALA A 31 -13.97 -5.66 10.34
N GLY A 32 -15.05 -5.67 9.54
CA GLY A 32 -15.79 -4.45 9.19
C GLY A 32 -14.95 -3.44 8.39
N LEU A 33 -15.35 -2.17 8.39
CA LEU A 33 -14.58 -1.10 7.74
C LEU A 33 -13.37 -0.71 8.60
N LEU A 34 -12.16 -0.81 8.03
CA LEU A 34 -10.94 -0.31 8.67
C LEU A 34 -10.93 1.24 8.69
N GLY A 35 -10.04 1.86 9.47
CA GLY A 35 -9.94 3.32 9.54
C GLY A 35 -9.82 3.98 8.16
N ILE A 36 -9.04 3.38 7.24
CA ILE A 36 -8.90 3.89 5.87
C ILE A 36 -10.20 3.76 5.09
N ASP A 37 -10.89 2.63 5.22
CA ASP A 37 -12.18 2.37 4.58
C ASP A 37 -13.28 3.32 5.12
N ARG A 38 -13.10 3.87 6.33
CA ARG A 38 -14.00 4.88 6.96
C ARG A 38 -13.60 6.33 6.70
N THR A 39 -12.44 6.57 6.10
CA THR A 39 -11.94 7.92 5.79
C THR A 39 -12.07 8.22 4.30
N LEU A 40 -11.83 7.23 3.45
CA LEU A 40 -11.87 7.41 2.01
C LEU A 40 -13.21 7.78 1.39
N PRO A 41 -14.36 7.44 2.00
CA PRO A 41 -15.67 7.90 1.52
C PRO A 41 -15.89 9.42 1.60
N HIS A 42 -14.95 10.20 2.15
CA HIS A 42 -14.90 11.66 1.92
C HIS A 42 -14.57 12.02 0.45
N ALA A 43 -14.03 11.07 -0.32
CA ALA A 43 -13.78 11.15 -1.75
C ALA A 43 -14.14 9.81 -2.44
N PRO A 44 -15.44 9.50 -2.61
CA PRO A 44 -15.89 8.16 -2.99
C PRO A 44 -15.34 7.63 -4.32
N LYS A 45 -15.15 8.48 -5.33
CA LYS A 45 -14.52 8.10 -6.61
C LYS A 45 -13.08 7.61 -6.45
N VAL A 46 -12.37 8.11 -5.44
CA VAL A 46 -11.02 7.66 -5.08
C VAL A 46 -11.09 6.32 -4.33
N ALA A 47 -12.14 6.10 -3.54
CA ALA A 47 -12.38 4.83 -2.84
C ALA A 47 -12.67 3.68 -3.80
N ASP A 48 -13.48 3.92 -4.82
CA ASP A 48 -13.83 2.93 -5.86
C ASP A 48 -12.59 2.49 -6.66
N GLY A 49 -11.74 3.44 -7.06
CA GLY A 49 -10.47 3.14 -7.76
C GLY A 49 -9.43 2.40 -6.90
N MET A 50 -9.62 2.36 -5.57
CA MET A 50 -8.73 1.67 -4.63
C MET A 50 -9.24 0.31 -4.17
N GLU A 51 -10.16 -0.31 -4.90
CA GLU A 51 -10.55 -1.71 -4.71
C GLU A 51 -9.44 -2.75 -4.98
N PHE A 52 -8.17 -2.33 -5.02
CA PHE A 52 -7.04 -3.23 -5.02
C PHE A 52 -7.12 -4.17 -3.82
N LYS A 53 -7.15 -5.48 -4.10
CA LYS A 53 -7.04 -6.54 -3.08
C LYS A 53 -5.86 -6.17 -2.19
N PRO A 54 -6.02 -6.10 -0.86
CA PRO A 54 -4.95 -5.67 0.01
C PRO A 54 -3.78 -6.61 -0.21
N VAL A 55 -2.72 -6.11 -0.84
CA VAL A 55 -1.42 -6.79 -0.93
C VAL A 55 -0.72 -6.70 0.44
N LEU A 56 -1.49 -6.77 1.54
CA LEU A 56 -1.01 -6.87 2.93
C LEU A 56 -0.13 -8.13 3.11
N ILE A 57 -0.19 -9.05 2.16
CA ILE A 57 0.66 -10.24 2.07
C ILE A 57 2.14 -9.89 1.83
N VAL A 58 2.48 -8.71 1.30
CA VAL A 58 3.89 -8.34 1.08
C VAL A 58 4.61 -7.98 2.38
N LEU A 59 3.95 -7.31 3.33
CA LEU A 59 4.57 -6.98 4.62
C LEU A 59 4.72 -8.22 5.53
N ALA A 60 3.83 -9.19 5.41
CA ALA A 60 3.89 -10.43 6.20
C ALA A 60 5.00 -11.40 5.77
N LYS A 61 5.64 -11.19 4.60
CA LYS A 61 6.57 -12.16 4.02
C LYS A 61 8.05 -11.81 4.15
N VAL A 62 8.42 -10.73 4.83
CA VAL A 62 9.83 -10.32 4.86
C VAL A 62 10.35 -9.93 6.25
N PRO A 63 10.54 -10.88 7.17
CA PRO A 63 11.09 -10.61 8.50
C PRO A 63 12.54 -10.11 8.49
N PHE A 64 13.22 -10.13 7.35
CA PHE A 64 14.66 -9.86 7.20
C PHE A 64 15.00 -8.51 6.53
N ILE A 65 14.04 -7.80 5.92
CA ILE A 65 14.31 -6.46 5.37
C ILE A 65 14.01 -5.42 6.44
N LYS A 66 15.05 -5.09 7.20
CA LYS A 66 15.03 -4.03 8.22
C LYS A 66 15.88 -2.83 7.81
N GLN A 67 16.27 -2.74 6.55
CA GLN A 67 17.18 -1.71 6.04
C GLN A 67 16.65 -1.22 4.70
N ARG A 68 16.67 0.09 4.54
CA ARG A 68 16.41 0.78 3.28
C ARG A 68 17.74 0.84 2.51
N ASN A 69 17.71 0.58 1.21
CA ASN A 69 18.90 0.47 0.37
C ASN A 69 19.95 -0.49 0.95
N PRO A 70 19.60 -1.76 1.20
CA PRO A 70 20.60 -2.74 1.62
C PRO A 70 21.74 -2.81 0.60
N THR A 71 22.97 -3.00 1.08
CA THR A 71 24.17 -3.08 0.23
C THR A 71 24.46 -4.50 -0.26
N SER A 72 23.73 -5.50 0.25
CA SER A 72 23.90 -6.90 -0.11
C SER A 72 22.56 -7.62 -0.22
N LYS A 73 22.46 -8.50 -1.21
CA LYS A 73 21.29 -9.36 -1.47
C LYS A 73 20.95 -10.28 -0.31
N GLY A 74 21.96 -10.76 0.42
CA GLY A 74 21.79 -11.78 1.45
C GLY A 74 21.03 -13.02 0.92
N PRO A 75 19.97 -13.49 1.61
CA PRO A 75 19.23 -14.71 1.24
C PRO A 75 18.22 -14.51 0.11
N LEU A 76 18.07 -13.30 -0.43
CA LEU A 76 17.08 -13.02 -1.47
C LEU A 76 17.44 -13.69 -2.80
N SER A 77 16.41 -14.10 -3.55
CA SER A 77 16.60 -14.45 -4.96
C SER A 77 16.90 -13.21 -5.80
N GLU A 78 17.46 -13.39 -7.00
CA GLU A 78 17.73 -12.27 -7.92
C GLU A 78 16.46 -11.47 -8.24
N ARG A 79 15.32 -12.15 -8.43
CA ARG A 79 14.03 -11.50 -8.67
C ARG A 79 13.58 -10.68 -7.47
N GLN A 80 13.70 -11.22 -6.26
CA GLN A 80 13.31 -10.50 -5.04
C GLN A 80 14.21 -9.29 -4.79
N TRP A 81 15.51 -9.43 -5.06
CA TRP A 81 16.49 -8.37 -4.93
C TRP A 81 16.23 -7.20 -5.88
N ALA A 82 15.97 -7.51 -7.16
CA ALA A 82 15.65 -6.49 -8.16
C ALA A 82 14.38 -5.71 -7.78
N VAL A 83 13.34 -6.41 -7.32
CA VAL A 83 12.10 -5.77 -6.83
C VAL A 83 12.37 -4.88 -5.62
N LEU A 84 13.19 -5.32 -4.67
CA LEU A 84 13.55 -4.54 -3.49
C LEU A 84 14.26 -3.24 -3.86
N GLN A 85 15.32 -3.32 -4.68
CA GLN A 85 16.06 -2.14 -5.11
C GLN A 85 15.17 -1.16 -5.89
N TYR A 86 14.31 -1.68 -6.77
CA TYR A 86 13.33 -0.88 -7.49
C TYR A 86 12.35 -0.16 -6.54
N ALA A 87 11.81 -0.89 -5.56
CA ALA A 87 10.86 -0.34 -4.60
C ALA A 87 11.50 0.74 -3.70
N ASP A 88 12.74 0.53 -3.26
CA ASP A 88 13.49 1.51 -2.46
C ASP A 88 13.74 2.79 -3.25
N ALA A 89 14.16 2.68 -4.52
CA ALA A 89 14.39 3.83 -5.40
C ALA A 89 13.10 4.62 -5.66
N MET A 90 11.99 3.94 -5.97
CA MET A 90 10.67 4.56 -6.18
C MET A 90 10.10 5.21 -4.93
N THR A 91 10.55 4.78 -3.75
CA THR A 91 10.15 5.34 -2.45
C THR A 91 11.05 6.50 -2.02
N ALA A 92 12.32 6.50 -2.43
CA ALA A 92 13.30 7.54 -2.12
C ALA A 92 13.28 8.72 -3.07
N THR A 93 13.00 8.47 -4.34
CA THR A 93 13.16 9.45 -5.41
C THR A 93 11.93 9.43 -6.31
N VAL A 94 11.57 10.60 -6.86
CA VAL A 94 10.41 10.71 -7.76
C VAL A 94 10.68 9.97 -9.08
N GLN A 95 11.91 10.03 -9.57
CA GLN A 95 12.32 9.39 -10.82
C GLN A 95 13.16 8.15 -10.52
N VAL A 96 12.63 6.97 -10.85
CA VAL A 96 13.35 5.70 -10.71
C VAL A 96 14.43 5.63 -11.81
N PRO A 97 15.69 5.34 -11.46
CA PRO A 97 16.75 5.16 -12.45
C PRO A 97 16.44 4.06 -13.47
N GLN A 98 16.78 4.31 -14.73
CA GLN A 98 16.41 3.44 -15.86
C GLN A 98 17.07 2.06 -15.76
N GLU A 99 18.26 1.96 -15.16
CA GLU A 99 18.96 0.70 -14.93
C GLU A 99 18.16 -0.29 -14.06
N LEU A 100 17.33 0.19 -13.14
CA LEU A 100 16.54 -0.69 -12.27
C LEU A 100 15.40 -1.37 -13.04
N PHE A 101 14.83 -0.69 -14.05
CA PHE A 101 13.90 -1.34 -14.98
C PHE A 101 14.60 -2.40 -15.84
N TYR A 102 15.86 -2.13 -16.23
CA TYR A 102 16.65 -3.11 -16.99
C TYR A 102 16.94 -4.35 -16.14
N GLN A 103 17.35 -4.16 -14.90
CA GLN A 103 17.56 -5.25 -13.94
C GLN A 103 16.30 -6.10 -13.75
N LEU A 104 15.11 -5.50 -13.63
CA LEU A 104 13.85 -6.25 -13.56
C LEU A 104 13.62 -7.12 -14.81
N ARG A 105 13.91 -6.59 -16.00
CA ARG A 105 13.80 -7.36 -17.25
C ARG A 105 14.84 -8.49 -17.31
N ASP A 106 16.07 -8.23 -16.88
CA ASP A 106 17.17 -9.20 -16.92
C ASP A 106 16.91 -10.41 -16.01
N VAL A 107 16.23 -10.21 -14.88
CA VAL A 107 15.77 -11.30 -14.00
C VAL A 107 14.45 -11.95 -14.45
N GLY A 108 13.97 -11.58 -15.64
CA GLY A 108 12.87 -12.23 -16.34
C GLY A 108 11.48 -11.71 -16.00
N PHE A 109 11.32 -10.46 -15.53
CA PHE A 109 9.99 -9.85 -15.43
C PHE A 109 9.50 -9.34 -16.78
N SER A 110 8.26 -9.66 -17.10
CA SER A 110 7.52 -9.11 -18.24
C SER A 110 7.11 -7.65 -18.01
N SER A 111 6.73 -6.96 -19.09
CA SER A 111 6.21 -5.58 -18.99
C SER A 111 4.95 -5.48 -18.13
N GLN A 112 4.11 -6.53 -18.14
CA GLN A 112 2.94 -6.61 -17.28
C GLN A 112 3.37 -6.70 -15.81
N GLU A 113 4.26 -7.62 -15.45
CA GLU A 113 4.73 -7.77 -14.08
C GLU A 113 5.43 -6.49 -13.56
N ILE A 114 6.22 -5.81 -14.40
CA ILE A 114 6.85 -4.53 -14.03
C ILE A 114 5.80 -3.46 -13.75
N THR A 115 4.72 -3.42 -14.55
CA THR A 115 3.59 -2.51 -14.32
C THR A 115 2.90 -2.81 -13.00
N GLU A 116 2.65 -4.10 -12.71
CA GLU A 116 2.04 -4.54 -11.45
C GLU A 116 2.94 -4.26 -10.23
N ILE A 117 4.25 -4.45 -10.34
CA ILE A 117 5.24 -4.08 -9.31
C ILE A 117 5.17 -2.57 -9.05
N THR A 118 5.20 -1.76 -10.11
CA THR A 118 5.17 -0.30 -10.02
C THR A 118 3.87 0.19 -9.38
N ALA A 119 2.73 -0.34 -9.80
CA ALA A 119 1.43 -0.02 -9.23
C ALA A 119 1.36 -0.41 -7.74
N THR A 120 1.94 -1.55 -7.37
CA THR A 120 2.01 -2.01 -5.98
C THR A 120 2.80 -1.02 -5.12
N VAL A 121 4.02 -0.67 -5.53
CA VAL A 121 4.87 0.27 -4.79
C VAL A 121 4.22 1.66 -4.70
N ALA A 122 3.65 2.16 -5.80
CA ALA A 122 2.91 3.43 -5.83
C ALA A 122 1.74 3.44 -4.83
N THR A 123 0.96 2.37 -4.78
CA THR A 123 -0.19 2.25 -3.89
C THR A 123 0.22 2.26 -2.43
N TYR A 124 1.32 1.59 -2.07
CA TYR A 124 1.87 1.64 -0.72
C TYR A 124 2.38 3.05 -0.37
N ASN A 125 3.09 3.69 -1.29
CA ASN A 125 3.56 5.06 -1.13
C ASN A 125 2.42 6.06 -0.93
N PHE A 126 1.32 5.90 -1.66
CA PHE A 126 0.08 6.66 -1.47
C PHE A 126 -0.54 6.36 -0.11
N THR A 127 -0.76 5.07 0.22
CA THR A 127 -1.47 4.65 1.42
C THR A 127 -0.77 5.13 2.69
N CYS A 128 0.56 5.01 2.77
CA CYS A 128 1.33 5.50 3.90
C CYS A 128 1.17 7.02 4.08
N ARG A 129 1.28 7.79 2.99
CA ARG A 129 1.10 9.25 3.02
C ARG A 129 -0.33 9.64 3.42
N PHE A 130 -1.32 8.94 2.89
CA PHE A 130 -2.73 9.16 3.19
C PHE A 130 -3.05 8.91 4.67
N VAL A 131 -2.67 7.73 5.17
CA VAL A 131 -2.90 7.31 6.56
C VAL A 131 -2.24 8.28 7.54
N LEU A 132 -0.99 8.68 7.29
CA LEU A 132 -0.26 9.59 8.16
C LEU A 132 -0.79 11.02 8.09
N ALA A 133 -1.06 11.55 6.89
CA ALA A 133 -1.53 12.93 6.72
C ALA A 133 -2.92 13.16 7.37
N LEU A 134 -3.78 12.14 7.29
CA LEU A 134 -5.17 12.19 7.77
C LEU A 134 -5.38 11.54 9.16
N ASP A 135 -4.30 11.13 9.83
CA ASP A 135 -4.33 10.47 11.15
C ASP A 135 -5.34 9.32 11.21
N VAL A 136 -5.28 8.46 10.20
CA VAL A 136 -6.16 7.32 10.08
C VAL A 136 -5.71 6.22 11.04
N GLY A 137 -6.52 5.94 12.04
CA GLY A 137 -6.51 4.71 12.84
C GLY A 137 -5.60 4.81 14.05
N GLU A 138 -5.37 6.03 14.56
CA GLU A 138 -4.31 6.38 15.52
C GLU A 138 -2.91 6.53 14.87
N GLY A 139 -2.84 6.66 13.54
CA GLY A 139 -1.59 6.90 12.83
C GLY A 139 -0.51 5.86 13.18
N ILE A 140 0.70 6.31 13.48
CA ILE A 140 1.83 5.46 13.91
C ILE A 140 1.57 4.79 15.27
N ALA A 141 0.64 5.28 16.10
CA ALA A 141 0.48 4.79 17.48
C ALA A 141 0.06 3.31 17.55
N GLY A 142 -0.75 2.83 16.59
CA GLY A 142 -1.13 1.43 16.45
C GLY A 142 -0.13 0.58 15.63
N ALA A 143 0.92 1.20 15.06
CA ALA A 143 1.89 0.47 14.27
C ALA A 143 2.78 -0.43 15.16
N PRO A 144 3.23 -1.59 14.67
CA PRO A 144 4.21 -2.42 15.36
C PRO A 144 5.44 -1.61 15.77
N ALA A 145 6.06 -1.94 16.91
CA ALA A 145 7.18 -1.18 17.46
C ALA A 145 8.32 -0.93 16.44
N TRP A 146 8.64 -1.94 15.62
CA TRP A 146 9.67 -1.84 14.58
C TRP A 146 9.38 -0.78 13.50
N PHE A 147 8.12 -0.38 13.30
CA PHE A 147 7.72 0.66 12.35
C PHE A 147 7.90 2.08 12.93
N LYS A 148 7.95 2.21 14.27
CA LYS A 148 8.08 3.49 14.98
C LYS A 148 9.53 3.98 15.11
N GLU A 149 10.49 3.12 14.78
CA GLU A 149 11.93 3.36 14.95
C GLU A 149 12.59 4.00 13.71
N TRP A 150 11.78 4.44 12.74
CA TRP A 150 12.20 5.08 11.49
C TRP A 150 11.76 6.54 11.41
#